data_AF-A0A8X7PLC6-F1
#
_entry.id   AF-A0A8X7PLC6-F1
#
_cell.length_a   1.000
_cell.length_b   1.000
_cell.length_c   1.000
_cell.angle_alpha   90.00
_cell.angle_beta   90.00
_cell.angle_gamma   90.00
#
_symmetry.space_group_name_H-M   'P 1'
#
loop_
_entity.id
_entity.type
_entity.pdbx_description
1 polymer ?
#
loop_
_entity_poly.entity_id
_entity_poly.type
_entity_poly.pdbx_seq_one_letter_code
_entity_poly.pdbx_strand_id
1 'polypeptide(L)'
;MQRAMFVLLLLSIPLSIIWFNTEHILVLVHQDKSISSVAGSYARYMIPSLFAYGLLQCINRFLQAQNNVFPVFVCSGITTCLHLLLCWLFVLKTGLGYRGAALAISVSYWFNVILL
;
A
#
# COMPACT_ATOMS: atom_id res chain seq x y z
N MET A 1 -6.85 15.79 12.26
CA MET A 1 -6.90 14.89 11.10
C MET A 1 -6.14 15.47 9.91
N GLN A 2 -6.57 16.59 9.31
CA GLN A 2 -5.94 17.19 8.12
C GLN A 2 -4.42 17.45 8.25
N ARG A 3 -3.97 18.01 9.39
CA ARG A 3 -2.53 18.22 9.65
C ARG A 3 -1.74 16.91 9.64
N ALA A 4 -2.29 15.86 10.24
CA ALA A 4 -1.64 14.54 10.27
C ALA A 4 -1.60 13.91 8.87
N MET A 5 -2.68 14.03 8.09
CA MET A 5 -2.71 13.57 6.69
C MET A 5 -1.63 14.26 5.85
N PHE A 6 -1.52 15.58 5.97
CA PHE A 6 -0.48 16.35 5.28
C PHE A 6 0.93 15.89 5.66
N VAL A 7 1.20 15.72 6.96
CA VAL A 7 2.50 15.22 7.45
C VAL A 7 2.80 13.82 6.92
N LEU A 8 1.82 12.90 6.93
CA LEU A 8 2.03 11.53 6.42
C LEU A 8 2.22 11.49 4.90
N LEU A 9 1.53 12.35 4.14
CA LEU A 9 1.77 12.49 2.70
C LEU A 9 3.18 13.02 2.42
N LEU A 10 3.63 14.02 3.18
CA LEU A 10 5.00 14.53 3.06
C LEU A 10 6.05 13.48 3.44
N LEU A 11 5.84 12.70 4.50
CA LEU A 11 6.75 11.61 4.88
C LEU A 11 6.71 10.43 3.91
N SER A 12 5.61 10.24 3.17
CA SER A 12 5.54 9.23 2.11
C SER A 12 6.48 9.55 0.94
N ILE A 13 6.86 10.82 0.72
CA ILE A 13 7.81 11.22 -0.33
C ILE A 13 9.21 10.63 -0.09
N PRO A 14 9.92 10.90 1.03
CA PRO A 14 11.23 10.29 1.26
C PRO A 14 11.15 8.76 1.37
N LEU A 15 10.07 8.19 1.92
CA LEU A 15 9.86 6.74 1.93
C LEU A 15 9.75 6.16 0.51
N SER A 16 9.08 6.87 -0.40
CA SER A 16 8.99 6.44 -1.81
C SER A 16 10.35 6.41 -2.50
N ILE A 17 11.24 7.35 -2.17
CA ILE A 17 12.62 7.38 -2.68
C ILE A 17 13.40 6.17 -2.15
N ILE A 18 13.24 5.83 -0.87
CA ILE A 18 13.86 4.64 -0.28
C ILE A 18 13.33 3.37 -0.96
N TRP A 19 12.01 3.27 -1.17
CA TRP A 19 11.40 2.13 -1.84
C TRP A 19 11.83 2.00 -3.30
N PHE A 20 11.99 3.12 -4.00
CA PHE A 20 12.50 3.14 -5.36
C PHE A 20 13.93 2.58 -5.45
N ASN A 21 14.77 2.85 -4.44
CA ASN A 21 16.16 2.41 -4.36
C ASN A 21 16.36 1.07 -3.62
N THR A 22 15.29 0.35 -3.29
CA THR A 22 15.39 -0.88 -2.47
C THR A 22 16.32 -1.94 -3.08
N GLU A 23 16.34 -2.10 -4.40
CA GLU A 23 17.28 -3.00 -5.08
C GLU A 23 18.74 -2.65 -4.77
N HIS A 24 19.11 -1.38 -4.93
CA HIS A 24 20.47 -0.91 -4.65
C HIS A 24 20.83 -1.02 -3.17
N ILE A 25 19.90 -0.66 -2.28
CA ILE A 25 20.10 -0.78 -0.83
C ILE A 25 20.38 -2.22 -0.44
N LEU A 26 19.61 -3.19 -0.97
CA LEU A 26 19.80 -4.60 -0.67
C LEU A 26 21.13 -5.13 -1.19
N VAL A 27 21.52 -4.76 -2.41
CA VAL A 27 22.84 -5.12 -2.97
C VAL A 27 23.98 -4.54 -2.12
N LEU A 28 23.85 -3.30 -1.63
CA LEU A 28 24.86 -2.66 -0.76
C LEU A 28 25.05 -3.40 0.57
N VAL A 29 23.99 -3.99 1.12
CA VAL A 29 24.07 -4.85 2.32
C VAL A 29 24.40 -6.32 1.99
N HIS A 30 24.96 -6.57 0.80
CA HIS A 30 25.42 -7.87 0.32
C HIS A 30 24.32 -8.93 0.18
N GLN A 31 23.07 -8.51 -0.09
CA GLN A 31 22.03 -9.46 -0.50
C GLN A 31 22.26 -9.97 -1.92
N ASP A 32 21.77 -11.19 -2.16
CA ASP A 32 21.81 -11.77 -3.49
C ASP A 32 21.10 -10.86 -4.52
N LYS A 33 21.72 -10.71 -5.69
CA LYS A 33 21.25 -9.76 -6.72
C LYS A 33 19.90 -10.18 -7.30
N SER A 34 19.63 -11.48 -7.42
CA SER A 34 18.35 -11.97 -7.95
C SER A 34 17.20 -11.66 -6.98
N ILE A 35 17.42 -11.87 -5.68
CA ILE A 35 16.46 -11.52 -4.62
C ILE A 35 16.26 -10.00 -4.56
N SER A 36 17.35 -9.24 -4.59
CA SER A 36 17.33 -7.77 -4.53
C SER A 36 16.53 -7.16 -5.69
N SER A 37 16.65 -7.72 -6.90
CA SER A 37 15.94 -7.25 -8.07
C SER A 37 14.43 -7.49 -7.98
N VAL A 38 14.02 -8.68 -7.50
CA VAL A 38 12.61 -9.00 -7.26
C VAL A 38 12.03 -8.06 -6.18
N ALA A 39 12.74 -7.90 -5.06
CA ALA A 39 12.31 -7.03 -3.96
C ALA A 39 12.20 -5.56 -4.38
N GLY A 40 13.19 -5.02 -5.10
CA GLY A 40 13.13 -3.64 -5.58
C GLY A 40 12.05 -3.43 -6.65
N SER A 41 11.83 -4.41 -7.53
CA SER A 41 10.67 -4.37 -8.43
C SER A 41 9.35 -4.38 -7.66
N TYR A 42 9.20 -5.18 -6.60
CA TYR A 42 7.98 -5.19 -5.79
C TYR A 42 7.77 -3.85 -5.07
N ALA A 43 8.82 -3.33 -4.43
CA ALA A 43 8.80 -2.06 -3.70
C ALA A 43 8.39 -0.88 -4.58
N ARG A 44 8.91 -0.80 -5.82
CA ARG A 44 8.51 0.22 -6.80
C ARG A 44 7.01 0.20 -7.12
N TYR A 45 6.42 -0.99 -7.30
CA TYR A 45 4.99 -1.12 -7.56
C TYR A 45 4.13 -0.83 -6.32
N MET A 46 4.69 -0.99 -5.13
CA MET A 46 4.03 -0.68 -3.86
C MET A 46 4.02 0.82 -3.54
N ILE A 47 4.83 1.67 -4.19
CA ILE A 47 4.95 3.11 -3.86
C ILE A 47 3.59 3.83 -3.74
N PRO A 48 2.63 3.68 -4.67
CA PRO A 48 1.37 4.41 -4.55
C PRO A 48 0.54 4.00 -3.32
N SER A 49 0.76 2.78 -2.80
CA SER A 49 0.08 2.30 -1.58
C SER A 49 0.54 3.02 -0.31
N LEU A 50 1.78 3.58 -0.28
CA LEU A 50 2.28 4.35 0.87
C LEU A 50 1.39 5.55 1.18
N PHE A 51 1.01 6.29 0.14
CA PHE A 51 0.18 7.48 0.26
C PHE A 51 -1.24 7.14 0.73
N ALA A 52 -1.85 6.14 0.10
CA ALA A 52 -3.17 5.66 0.50
C ALA A 52 -3.18 5.15 1.94
N TYR A 53 -2.15 4.38 2.33
CA TYR A 53 -2.02 3.85 3.68
C TYR A 53 -1.92 4.97 4.72
N GLY A 54 -1.13 6.02 4.47
CA GLY A 54 -1.04 7.18 5.34
C GLY A 54 -2.40 7.85 5.58
N LEU A 55 -3.17 8.08 4.52
CA LEU A 55 -4.52 8.64 4.61
C LEU A 55 -5.47 7.72 5.39
N LEU A 56 -5.48 6.43 5.06
CA LEU A 56 -6.33 5.43 5.69
C LEU A 56 -6.07 5.33 7.20
N GLN A 57 -4.82 5.39 7.63
CA GLN A 57 -4.46 5.40 9.05
C GLN A 57 -4.98 6.63 9.77
N CYS A 58 -4.95 7.81 9.14
CA CYS A 58 -5.55 9.01 9.72
C CYS A 58 -7.06 8.90 9.89
N ILE A 59 -7.77 8.36 8.89
CA ILE A 59 -9.22 8.18 8.93
C ILE A 59 -9.61 7.16 10.01
N ASN A 60 -8.96 5.99 10.02
CA ASN A 60 -9.21 4.94 10.99
C ASN A 60 -9.01 5.43 12.43
N ARG A 61 -7.90 6.12 12.70
CA ARG A 61 -7.62 6.65 14.05
C ARG A 61 -8.62 7.73 14.47
N PHE A 62 -9.08 8.57 13.53
CA PHE A 62 -10.09 9.59 13.80
C PHE A 62 -11.45 8.97 14.16
N LEU A 63 -11.89 7.96 13.42
CA LEU A 63 -13.13 7.25 13.68
C LEU A 63 -13.08 6.42 14.96
N GLN A 64 -11.95 5.73 15.22
CA GLN A 64 -11.72 4.99 16.47
C GLN A 64 -11.71 5.91 17.70
N ALA A 65 -11.09 7.10 17.61
CA ALA A 65 -11.09 8.07 18.70
C ALA A 65 -12.49 8.60 19.03
N GLN A 66 -13.41 8.58 18.06
CA GLN A 66 -14.83 8.90 18.26
C GLN A 66 -15.67 7.68 18.66
N ASN A 67 -15.04 6.52 18.86
CA ASN A 67 -15.69 5.24 19.12
C ASN A 67 -16.71 4.84 18.02
N ASN A 68 -16.52 5.32 16.78
CA ASN A 68 -17.37 5.03 15.64
C ASN A 68 -16.64 4.12 14.64
N VAL A 69 -16.52 2.84 14.98
CA VAL A 69 -15.77 1.86 14.19
C VAL A 69 -16.60 1.11 13.14
N PHE A 70 -17.93 1.28 13.16
CA PHE A 70 -18.83 0.59 12.25
C PHE A 70 -18.56 0.91 10.76
N PRO A 71 -18.34 2.18 10.35
CA PRO A 71 -17.96 2.49 8.97
C PRO A 71 -16.65 1.81 8.55
N VAL A 72 -15.65 1.82 9.44
CA VAL A 72 -14.34 1.16 9.20
C VAL A 72 -14.52 -0.33 8.97
N PHE A 73 -15.35 -0.99 9.80
CA PHE A 73 -15.66 -2.41 9.67
C PHE A 73 -16.29 -2.74 8.31
N VAL A 74 -17.36 -2.03 7.94
CA VAL A 74 -18.09 -2.28 6.69
C VAL A 74 -17.22 -2.00 5.47
N CYS A 75 -16.56 -0.84 5.41
CA CYS A 75 -15.72 -0.45 4.26
C CYS A 75 -14.50 -1.37 4.10
N SER A 76 -13.89 -1.80 5.22
CA SER A 76 -12.79 -2.75 5.18
C SER A 76 -13.24 -4.14 4.72
N GLY A 77 -14.45 -4.57 5.09
CA GLY A 77 -15.06 -5.80 4.58
C GLY A 77 -15.25 -5.76 3.06
N ILE A 78 -15.88 -4.71 2.54
CA ILE A 78 -16.08 -4.51 1.10
C ILE A 78 -14.73 -4.45 0.36
N THR A 79 -13.78 -3.69 0.90
CA THR A 79 -12.42 -3.59 0.34
C THR A 79 -11.72 -4.94 0.31
N THR A 80 -11.90 -5.77 1.35
CA THR A 80 -11.28 -7.11 1.41
C THR A 80 -11.85 -8.02 0.33
N CYS A 81 -13.16 -8.00 0.11
CA CYS A 81 -13.79 -8.75 -0.98
C CYS A 81 -13.25 -8.30 -2.35
N LEU A 82 -13.13 -6.98 -2.58
CA LEU A 82 -12.50 -6.44 -3.79
C LEU A 82 -11.04 -6.88 -3.90
N HIS A 83 -10.28 -6.85 -2.80
CA HIS A 83 -8.88 -7.24 -2.79
C HIS A 83 -8.67 -8.68 -3.23
N LEU A 84 -9.55 -9.62 -2.82
CA LEU A 84 -9.50 -11.01 -3.27
C LEU A 84 -9.70 -11.11 -4.79
N LEU A 85 -10.64 -10.36 -5.35
CA LEU A 85 -10.87 -10.29 -6.80
C LEU A 85 -9.66 -9.69 -7.54
N LEU A 86 -9.08 -8.62 -7.01
CA LEU A 86 -7.90 -7.97 -7.57
C LEU A 86 -6.67 -8.87 -7.51
N CYS A 87 -6.48 -9.62 -6.43
CA CYS A 87 -5.41 -10.61 -6.32
C CYS A 87 -5.59 -11.72 -7.34
N TRP A 88 -6.79 -12.28 -7.48
CA TRP A 88 -7.07 -13.27 -8.52
C TRP A 88 -6.77 -12.73 -9.93
N LEU A 89 -7.22 -11.51 -10.24
CA LEU A 89 -7.02 -10.89 -11.54
C LEU A 89 -5.53 -10.56 -11.79
N PHE A 90 -4.91 -9.76 -10.94
CA PHE A 90 -3.57 -9.24 -11.17
C PHE A 90 -2.46 -10.26 -10.91
N VAL A 91 -2.64 -11.21 -9.99
CA VAL A 91 -1.60 -12.20 -9.71
C VAL A 91 -1.71 -13.37 -10.69
N LEU A 92 -2.92 -13.89 -10.92
CA LEU A 92 -3.12 -15.15 -11.65
C LEU A 92 -3.49 -14.98 -13.13
N LYS A 93 -4.16 -13.89 -13.52
CA LYS A 93 -4.68 -13.73 -14.90
C LYS A 93 -3.85 -12.82 -15.80
N THR A 94 -3.15 -11.83 -15.26
CA THR A 94 -2.42 -10.84 -16.09
C THR A 94 -0.92 -11.15 -16.27
N GLY A 95 -0.41 -12.24 -15.67
CA GLY A 95 1.01 -12.59 -15.72
C GLY A 95 1.94 -11.68 -14.89
N LEU A 96 1.39 -10.74 -14.11
CA LEU A 96 2.18 -9.80 -13.29
C LEU A 96 2.79 -10.45 -12.05
N GLY A 97 2.28 -11.61 -11.61
CA GLY A 97 2.77 -12.35 -10.45
C GLY A 97 2.85 -11.46 -9.20
N TYR A 98 4.03 -11.39 -8.59
CA TYR A 98 4.25 -10.60 -7.37
C TYR A 98 4.03 -9.08 -7.56
N ARG A 99 4.26 -8.54 -8.77
CA ARG A 99 3.94 -7.13 -9.08
C ARG A 99 2.43 -6.90 -9.06
N GLY A 100 1.66 -7.91 -9.47
CA GLY A 100 0.21 -7.90 -9.40
C GLY A 100 -0.31 -7.81 -7.96
N ALA A 101 0.34 -8.49 -7.02
CA ALA A 101 0.01 -8.39 -5.60
C ALA A 101 0.23 -6.97 -5.06
N ALA A 102 1.34 -6.32 -5.43
CA ALA A 102 1.61 -4.93 -5.06
C ALA A 102 0.53 -3.97 -5.59
N LEU A 103 0.12 -4.13 -6.85
CA LEU A 103 -0.95 -3.33 -7.44
C LEU A 103 -2.30 -3.59 -6.79
N ALA A 104 -2.62 -4.85 -6.48
CA ALA A 104 -3.86 -5.21 -5.80
C ALA A 104 -3.96 -4.52 -4.44
N ILE A 105 -2.88 -4.50 -3.66
CA ILE A 105 -2.81 -3.77 -2.38
C ILE A 105 -3.04 -2.28 -2.61
N SER A 106 -2.30 -1.68 -3.56
CA SER A 106 -2.37 -0.26 -3.86
C SER A 106 -3.81 0.18 -4.23
N VAL A 107 -4.44 -0.52 -5.16
CA VAL A 107 -5.83 -0.23 -5.58
C VAL A 107 -6.80 -0.43 -4.42
N SER A 108 -6.61 -1.47 -3.60
CA SER A 108 -7.49 -1.75 -2.46
C SER A 108 -7.41 -0.65 -1.41
N TYR A 109 -6.21 -0.14 -1.10
CA TYR A 109 -6.06 0.95 -0.14
C TYR A 109 -6.68 2.25 -0.65
N TRP A 110 -6.46 2.60 -1.92
CA TRP A 110 -7.10 3.79 -2.50
C TRP A 110 -8.63 3.66 -2.52
N PHE A 111 -9.15 2.47 -2.84
CA PHE A 111 -10.58 2.20 -2.78
C PHE A 111 -11.13 2.38 -1.37
N ASN A 112 -10.45 1.85 -0.34
CA ASN A 112 -10.88 2.00 1.06
C ASN A 112 -10.86 3.47 1.52
N VAL A 113 -9.83 4.23 1.11
CA VAL A 113 -9.76 5.68 1.37
C VAL A 113 -10.91 6.45 0.72
N ILE A 114 -11.37 6.03 -0.47
CA ILE A 114 -12.50 6.69 -1.15
C ILE A 114 -13.84 6.33 -0.49
N LEU A 115 -13.97 5.12 0.05
CA LEU A 115 -15.18 4.69 0.74
C LEU A 115 -15.37 5.32 2.13
N LEU A 116 -14.28 5.72 2.79
CA LEU A 116 -14.25 6.25 4.16
C LEU A 116 -14.13 7.78 4.21
#